data_AF-A0A3R9QDH8-F1
#
_entry.id   AF-A0A3R9QDH8-F1
#
_cell.length_a   1.000
_cell.length_b   1.000
_cell.length_c   1.000
_cell.angle_alpha   90.00
_cell.angle_beta   90.00
_cell.angle_gamma   90.00
#
_symmetry.space_group_name_H-M   'P 1'
#
loop_
_entity.id
_entity.type
_entity.pdbx_description
1 polymer ?
#
loop_
_entity_poly.entity_id
_entity_poly.type
_entity_poly.pdbx_seq_one_letter_code
_entity_poly.pdbx_strand_id
1 'polypeptide(L)' 'MHQTNKSALIQLKQLCPNQSSVAACLNQLRQAKIQFLNLGNIIVCPQYHSILIFKQHRLMEIETFSA' A
#
# COMPACT_ATOMS: atom_id res chain seq x y z
N MET A 1 0.90 -19.08 9.69
CA MET A 1 0.74 -17.61 9.59
C MET A 1 0.94 -17.04 8.18
N HIS A 2 1.12 -17.85 7.12
CA HIS A 2 1.35 -17.33 5.75
C HIS A 2 0.08 -16.89 5.00
N GLN A 3 -1.11 -17.36 5.38
CA GLN A 3 -2.36 -17.02 4.68
C GLN A 3 -2.82 -15.57 4.93
N THR A 4 -2.58 -15.04 6.13
CA THR A 4 -3.03 -13.70 6.54
C THR A 4 -2.34 -12.59 5.75
N ASN A 5 -1.07 -12.79 5.36
CA ASN A 5 -0.31 -11.79 4.59
C ASN A 5 -0.75 -11.73 3.13
N LYS A 6 -1.16 -12.87 2.54
CA LYS A 6 -1.63 -12.91 1.15
C LYS A 6 -2.98 -12.20 0.99
N SER A 7 -3.89 -12.35 1.95
CA SER A 7 -5.16 -11.62 1.92
C SER A 7 -4.97 -10.12 2.11
N ALA A 8 -4.05 -9.73 3.01
CA ALA A 8 -3.69 -8.32 3.25
C ALA A 8 -3.13 -7.64 1.98
N LEU A 9 -2.23 -8.32 1.26
CA LEU A 9 -1.69 -7.80 0.00
C LEU A 9 -2.75 -7.64 -1.09
N ILE A 10 -3.66 -8.61 -1.22
CA ILE A 10 -4.76 -8.54 -2.20
C ILE A 10 -5.66 -7.33 -1.90
N GLN A 11 -6.00 -7.10 -0.63
CA GLN A 11 -6.80 -5.93 -0.23
C GLN A 11 -6.11 -4.61 -0.58
N LEU A 12 -4.81 -4.49 -0.33
CA LEU A 12 -4.06 -3.28 -0.70
C LEU A 12 -4.03 -3.06 -2.21
N LYS A 13 -3.88 -4.13 -3.01
CA LYS A 13 -3.93 -4.03 -4.48
C LYS A 13 -5.32 -3.64 -5.00
N GLN A 14 -6.38 -4.04 -4.31
CA GLN A 14 -7.75 -3.62 -4.65
C GLN A 14 -8.01 -2.16 -4.28
N LEU A 15 -7.53 -1.71 -3.11
CA LEU A 15 -7.65 -0.31 -2.66
C LEU A 15 -6.79 0.64 -3.50
N CYS A 16 -5.59 0.21 -3.87
CA CYS A 16 -4.62 0.97 -4.63
C CYS A 16 -4.25 0.20 -5.91
N PRO A 17 -5.08 0.25 -6.96
CA PRO A 17 -4.76 -0.40 -8.24
C PRO A 17 -3.48 0.16 -8.85
N ASN A 18 -2.80 -0.63 -9.70
CA ASN A 18 -1.63 -0.18 -10.44
C ASN A 18 -1.90 1.15 -11.18
N GLN A 19 -0.87 2.00 -11.27
CA GLN A 19 -0.92 3.35 -11.84
C GLN A 19 -1.75 4.38 -11.05
N SER A 20 -2.36 4.01 -9.92
CA SER A 20 -3.00 4.97 -9.02
C SER A 20 -2.02 6.06 -8.59
N SER A 21 -2.50 7.30 -8.48
CA SER A 21 -1.66 8.38 -7.96
C SER A 21 -1.40 8.20 -6.47
N VAL A 22 -0.33 8.82 -5.97
CA VAL A 22 -0.04 8.89 -4.51
C VAL A 22 -1.27 9.42 -3.76
N ALA A 23 -1.88 10.51 -4.24
CA ALA A 23 -3.05 11.12 -3.61
C ALA A 23 -4.26 10.18 -3.57
N ALA A 24 -4.52 9.44 -4.67
CA ALA A 24 -5.59 8.45 -4.70
C ALA A 24 -5.37 7.36 -3.66
N CYS A 25 -4.15 6.81 -3.57
CA CYS A 25 -3.81 5.77 -2.59
C CYS A 25 -3.97 6.28 -1.16
N LEU A 26 -3.46 7.49 -0.86
CA LEU A 26 -3.61 8.11 0.47
C LEU A 26 -5.08 8.27 0.87
N ASN A 27 -5.94 8.66 -0.07
CA ASN A 27 -7.37 8.82 0.21
C ASN A 27 -8.06 7.47 0.47
N GLN A 28 -7.76 6.45 -0.33
CA GLN A 28 -8.30 5.10 -0.15
C GLN A 28 -7.86 4.49 1.18
N LEU A 29 -6.57 4.62 1.54
CA LEU A 29 -6.06 4.15 2.82
C LEU A 29 -6.74 4.85 4.01
N ARG A 30 -6.95 6.17 3.94
CA ARG A 30 -7.69 6.92 4.98
C ARG A 30 -9.15 6.47 5.09
N GLN A 31 -9.85 6.29 3.97
CA GLN A 31 -11.24 5.83 3.95
C GLN A 31 -11.37 4.43 4.55
N ALA A 32 -10.43 3.54 4.23
CA ALA A 32 -10.34 2.20 4.80
C ALA A 32 -9.82 2.17 6.26
N LYS A 33 -9.51 3.33 6.86
CA LYS A 33 -8.94 3.48 8.21
C LYS A 33 -7.64 2.68 8.41
N ILE A 34 -6.86 2.50 7.36
CA ILE A 34 -5.56 1.84 7.41
C ILE A 34 -4.51 2.85 7.89
N GLN A 35 -3.72 2.47 8.89
CA GLN A 35 -2.58 3.27 9.34
C GLN A 35 -1.42 3.14 8.35
N PHE A 36 -0.83 4.27 7.99
CA PHE A 36 0.30 4.32 7.07
C PHE A 36 1.28 5.44 7.42
N LEU A 37 2.52 5.29 6.95
CA LEU A 37 3.54 6.33 6.94
C LEU A 37 3.78 6.77 5.50
N ASN A 38 3.63 8.07 5.22
CA ASN A 38 3.90 8.66 3.91
C ASN A 38 5.31 9.26 3.87
N LEU A 39 6.17 8.71 3.01
CA LEU A 39 7.55 9.15 2.78
C LEU A 39 7.72 9.79 1.39
N GLY A 40 6.63 10.26 0.78
CA GLY A 40 6.62 10.91 -0.53
C GLY A 40 6.39 9.92 -1.67
N ASN A 41 7.44 9.26 -2.13
CA ASN A 41 7.38 8.23 -3.19
C ASN A 41 7.20 6.81 -2.64
N ILE A 42 7.15 6.67 -1.33
CA ILE A 42 6.97 5.40 -0.62
C ILE A 42 5.86 5.60 0.42
N ILE A 43 4.91 4.68 0.48
CA ILE A 43 3.95 4.60 1.57
C ILE A 43 4.12 3.25 2.26
N VAL A 44 4.36 3.26 3.56
CA VAL A 44 4.48 2.04 4.37
C VAL A 44 3.17 1.79 5.09
N CYS A 45 2.66 0.57 5.01
CA CYS A 45 1.48 0.07 5.72
C CYS A 45 1.92 -1.02 6.71
N PRO A 46 2.30 -0.68 7.96
CA PRO A 46 2.91 -1.62 8.90
C PRO A 46 2.02 -2.81 9.28
N GLN A 47 0.72 -2.57 9.48
CA GLN A 47 -0.26 -3.61 9.81
C GLN A 47 -0.36 -4.67 8.69
N TYR A 48 -0.05 -4.27 7.46
CA TYR A 48 -0.08 -5.11 6.27
C TYR A 48 1.31 -5.65 5.90
N HIS A 49 2.36 -5.31 6.66
CA HIS A 49 3.75 -5.62 6.33
C HIS A 49 4.09 -5.28 4.87
N SER A 50 3.54 -4.17 4.37
CA SER A 50 3.58 -3.84 2.95
C SER A 50 4.06 -2.42 2.68
N ILE A 51 4.73 -2.24 1.56
CA ILE A 51 5.23 -0.96 1.06
C ILE A 51 4.66 -0.73 -0.34
N LEU A 52 4.07 0.44 -0.55
CA LEU A 52 3.62 0.92 -1.85
C LEU A 52 4.71 1.82 -2.43
N ILE A 53 5.22 1.48 -3.61
CA ILE A 53 6.33 2.16 -4.29
C ILE A 53 5.78 2.96 -5.48
N PHE A 54 6.09 4.25 -5.51
CA PHE A 54 5.62 5.17 -6.53
C PHE A 54 6.78 5.69 -7.39
N LYS A 55 6.57 5.72 -8.70
CA LYS A 55 7.47 6.37 -9.67
C LYS A 55 6.66 7.38 -10.49
N GLN A 56 7.20 8.58 -10.67
CA GLN A 56 6.48 9.68 -11.35
C GLN A 56 5.06 9.89 -10.78
N HIS A 57 4.94 9.83 -9.44
CA HIS A 57 3.69 9.94 -8.69
C HIS A 57 2.64 8.85 -8.95
N ARG A 58 3.00 7.75 -9.61
CA ARG A 58 2.10 6.61 -9.88
C ARG A 58 2.59 5.34 -9.18
N LEU A 59 1.64 4.56 -8.67
CA LEU A 59 1.90 3.28 -8.04
C LEU A 59 2.48 2.31 -9.07
N MET A 60 3.67 1.82 -8.79
CA MET A 60 4.36 0.82 -9.60
C MET A 60 4.19 -0.57 -9.01
N GLU A 61 4.39 -0.69 -7.69
CA GLU A 61 4.42 -1.98 -7.02
C GLU A 61 3.97 -1.88 -5.56
N ILE A 62 3.45 -3.00 -5.05
CA ILE A 62 3.22 -3.22 -3.63
C ILE A 62 4.05 -4.43 -3.21
N GLU A 63 5.06 -4.20 -2.39
CA GLU A 63 5.97 -5.23 -1.87
C GLU A 63 5.62 -5.57 -0.42
N THR A 64 5.86 -6.82 -0.02
CA THR A 64 5.80 -7.22 1.38
C THR A 64 7.20 -7.23 1.99
N PHE A 65 7.34 -6.76 3.22
CA PHE A 65 8.60 -6.85 3.97
C PHE A 65 8.47 -7.80 5.16
N SER A 66 9.54 -8.49 5.49
CA SER A 66 9.71 -9.16 6.78
C SER A 66 10.56 -8.29 7.67
N ALA A 67 10.09 -8.01 8.89
CA ALA A 67 10.94 -7.46 9.94
C ALA A 67 11.97 -8.50 10.40
#